data_AF-A0A9P1IWB1-F1
#
_entry.id   AF-A0A9P1IWB1-F1
#
_cell.length_a   1.000
_cell.length_b   1.000
_cell.length_c   1.000
_cell.angle_alpha   90.00
_cell.angle_beta   90.00
_cell.angle_gamma   90.00
#
_symmetry.space_group_name_H-M   'P 1'
#
loop_
_entity.id
_entity.type
_entity.pdbx_description
1 polymer ?
#
loop_
_entity_poly.entity_id
_entity_poly.type
_entity_poly.pdbx_seq_one_letter_code
_entity_poly.pdbx_strand_id
1 'polypeptide(L)'
;MFLIFSEKSSCMGAYRYLLASFATYNIILSFVDCILPMAIFNNKSSLIPFLSGGFFNDVKTFGSIPVAIRGSFFGLGYGILVIHFLYRYIALFRPRITFHFSQKQGMILAFIFFILHGVLWFSVCQLLMYPDEEILKYNEEAFFNKFNTSLRNFSFMGTVFYDKNISESLYIRGYSGMICLTLISTYAVSSYVFLGYKIMAKLREHNIISATTKKQHSQLFRALVIQTIIPCFTSFFPTIFGWYSPILKLNVEKAADFSMISNASCSIIDPIAIIILLPNYRSRIYKRKKIAKIASISENPTLV
;
A
#
# COMPACT_ATOMS: atom_id res chain seq x y z
N MET A 1 16.53 -3.26 3.44
CA MET A 1 17.63 -3.39 2.45
C MET A 1 18.84 -4.18 2.96
N PHE A 2 19.54 -3.74 4.02
CA PHE A 2 20.76 -4.42 4.52
C PHE A 2 20.60 -5.93 4.74
N LEU A 3 19.53 -6.37 5.41
CA LEU A 3 19.27 -7.79 5.68
C LEU A 3 19.08 -8.61 4.40
N ILE A 4 18.47 -8.03 3.36
CA ILE A 4 18.18 -8.71 2.09
C ILE A 4 19.48 -9.00 1.32
N PHE A 5 20.37 -8.00 1.22
CA PHE A 5 21.62 -8.13 0.46
C PHE A 5 22.75 -8.82 1.23
N SER A 6 22.69 -8.85 2.57
CA SER A 6 23.66 -9.57 3.41
C SER A 6 23.32 -11.07 3.59
N GLU A 7 22.17 -11.53 3.07
CA GLU A 7 21.75 -12.93 3.13
C GLU A 7 22.46 -13.76 2.04
N LYS A 8 23.34 -14.67 2.49
CA LYS A 8 24.16 -15.52 1.62
C LYS A 8 23.52 -16.87 1.31
N SER A 9 22.32 -17.17 1.83
CA SER A 9 21.68 -18.46 1.60
C SER A 9 21.33 -18.63 0.11
N SER A 10 21.80 -19.72 -0.51
CA SER A 10 21.51 -20.11 -1.90
C SER A 10 20.01 -20.30 -2.18
N CYS A 11 19.20 -20.50 -1.14
CA CYS A 11 17.76 -20.72 -1.21
C CYS A 11 16.94 -19.45 -1.59
N MET A 12 17.52 -18.24 -1.53
CA MET A 12 16.79 -16.98 -1.77
C MET A 12 17.02 -16.32 -3.15
N GLY A 13 17.54 -17.05 -4.15
CA GLY A 13 17.93 -16.54 -5.47
C GLY A 13 17.09 -15.39 -6.05
N ALA A 14 16.01 -15.69 -6.79
CA ALA A 14 15.17 -14.64 -7.41
C ALA A 14 14.20 -13.97 -6.41
N TYR A 15 13.88 -14.66 -5.31
CA TYR A 15 13.01 -14.17 -4.24
C TYR A 15 13.59 -12.93 -3.51
N ARG A 16 14.92 -12.78 -3.44
CA ARG A 16 15.56 -11.58 -2.87
C ARG A 16 15.23 -10.30 -3.64
N TYR A 17 15.15 -10.38 -4.97
CA TYR A 17 14.87 -9.22 -5.81
C TYR A 17 13.42 -8.77 -5.66
N LEU A 18 12.52 -9.74 -5.45
CA LEU A 18 11.13 -9.48 -5.11
C LEU A 18 11.02 -8.77 -3.74
N LEU A 19 11.72 -9.26 -2.71
CA LEU A 19 11.76 -8.56 -1.42
C LEU A 19 12.38 -7.16 -1.52
N ALA A 20 13.43 -7.02 -2.34
CA ALA A 20 14.07 -5.73 -2.58
C ALA A 20 13.13 -4.74 -3.29
N SER A 21 12.35 -5.16 -4.30
CA SER A 21 11.41 -4.27 -4.99
C SER A 21 10.34 -3.73 -4.05
N PHE A 22 9.80 -4.57 -3.15
CA PHE A 22 8.82 -4.12 -2.17
C PHE A 22 9.41 -3.20 -1.10
N ALA A 23 10.63 -3.50 -0.64
CA ALA A 23 11.35 -2.60 0.26
C ALA A 23 11.65 -1.25 -0.40
N THR A 24 12.06 -1.23 -1.67
CA THR A 24 12.26 0.01 -2.44
C THR A 24 10.96 0.78 -2.57
N TYR A 25 9.85 0.11 -2.91
CA TYR A 25 8.54 0.75 -2.98
C TYR A 25 8.15 1.40 -1.66
N ASN A 26 8.30 0.71 -0.51
CA ASN A 26 7.96 1.29 0.80
C ASN A 26 8.84 2.50 1.16
N ILE A 27 10.12 2.50 0.77
CA ILE A 27 11.01 3.66 0.95
C ILE A 27 10.53 4.84 0.10
N ILE A 28 10.23 4.62 -1.18
CA ILE A 28 9.73 5.66 -2.07
C ILE A 28 8.38 6.19 -1.57
N LEU A 29 7.47 5.30 -1.17
CA LEU A 29 6.17 5.67 -0.59
C LEU A 29 6.36 6.56 0.64
N SER A 30 7.26 6.19 1.56
CA SER A 30 7.53 6.99 2.76
C SER A 30 8.10 8.38 2.43
N PHE A 31 8.95 8.46 1.39
CA PHE A 31 9.47 9.73 0.90
C PHE A 31 8.38 10.60 0.29
N VAL A 32 7.49 9.99 -0.50
CA VAL A 32 6.32 10.67 -1.09
C VAL A 32 5.34 11.13 0.00
N ASP A 33 5.10 10.33 1.03
CA ASP A 33 4.27 10.72 2.19
C ASP A 33 4.83 11.94 2.93
N CYS A 34 6.16 12.07 2.97
CA CYS A 34 6.83 13.23 3.57
C CYS A 34 6.72 14.48 2.70
N ILE A 35 6.87 14.34 1.37
CA ILE A 35 6.81 15.47 0.42
C ILE A 35 5.38 15.93 0.17
N LEU A 36 4.43 14.99 0.12
CA LEU A 36 3.02 15.18 -0.19
C LEU A 36 2.18 14.74 1.01
N PRO A 37 2.27 15.42 2.16
CA PRO A 37 1.48 15.08 3.33
C PRO A 37 0.01 15.31 2.99
N MET A 38 -0.77 14.24 2.98
CA MET A 38 -2.18 14.25 2.57
C MET A 38 -3.07 14.02 3.79
N ALA A 39 -4.15 14.79 3.85
CA ALA A 39 -5.26 14.58 4.76
C ALA A 39 -6.56 14.41 3.97
N ILE A 40 -7.58 13.88 4.62
CA ILE A 40 -8.92 13.74 4.05
C ILE A 40 -9.88 14.53 4.93
N PHE A 41 -10.60 15.46 4.31
CA PHE A 41 -11.70 16.18 4.93
C PHE A 41 -13.03 15.61 4.43
N ASN A 42 -13.92 15.28 5.36
CA ASN A 42 -15.28 14.86 5.06
C ASN A 42 -16.25 15.93 5.54
N ASN A 43 -17.21 16.30 4.71
CA ASN A 43 -18.32 17.17 5.08
C ASN A 43 -19.62 16.61 4.49
N LYS A 44 -20.49 16.09 5.35
CA LYS A 44 -21.72 15.38 4.96
C LYS A 44 -21.40 14.24 3.98
N SER A 45 -21.77 14.41 2.71
CA SER A 45 -21.58 13.44 1.62
C SER A 45 -20.36 13.76 0.76
N SER A 46 -19.48 14.65 1.19
CA SER A 46 -18.25 14.96 0.47
C SER A 46 -17.04 14.19 1.00
N LEU A 47 -16.13 13.88 0.09
CA LEU A 47 -14.80 13.32 0.36
C LEU A 47 -13.78 14.22 -0.30
N ILE A 48 -12.97 14.93 0.50
CA ILE A 48 -12.01 15.94 0.03
C ILE A 48 -10.59 15.53 0.45
N PRO A 49 -9.86 14.74 -0.35
CA PRO A 49 -8.42 14.57 -0.18
C PRO A 49 -7.70 15.88 -0.52
N PHE A 50 -6.83 16.35 0.36
CA PHE A 50 -6.05 17.56 0.17
C PHE A 50 -4.64 17.41 0.75
N LEU A 51 -3.69 18.19 0.25
CA LEU A 51 -2.38 18.29 0.89
C LEU A 51 -2.50 19.14 2.15
N SER A 52 -2.02 18.67 3.29
CA SER A 52 -2.06 19.43 4.55
C SER A 52 -0.84 20.36 4.73
N GLY A 53 0.13 20.28 3.83
CA GLY A 53 1.35 21.09 3.84
C GLY A 53 2.35 20.65 2.78
N GLY A 54 3.60 21.09 2.93
CA GLY A 54 4.69 20.77 2.01
C GLY A 54 4.82 21.75 0.83
N PHE A 55 5.94 21.65 0.12
CA PHE A 55 6.30 22.56 -0.98
C PHE A 55 5.28 22.57 -2.13
N PHE A 56 4.59 21.45 -2.34
CA PHE A 56 3.65 21.26 -3.45
C PHE A 56 2.20 21.61 -3.08
N ASN A 57 1.96 22.24 -1.93
CA ASN A 57 0.61 22.59 -1.47
C ASN A 57 0.05 23.89 -2.11
N ASP A 58 0.76 24.49 -3.06
CA ASP A 58 0.26 25.67 -3.77
C ASP A 58 -0.70 25.27 -4.90
N VAL A 59 -2.00 25.50 -4.68
CA VAL A 59 -3.08 25.27 -5.66
C VAL A 59 -2.84 26.01 -6.96
N LYS A 60 -2.34 27.25 -6.88
CA LYS A 60 -2.23 28.11 -8.07
C LYS A 60 -1.17 27.59 -9.02
N THR A 61 -0.12 26.99 -8.47
CA THR A 61 1.01 26.45 -9.23
C THR A 61 0.78 25.00 -9.65
N PHE A 62 0.24 24.16 -8.77
CA PHE A 62 0.21 22.70 -8.99
C PHE A 62 -1.20 22.11 -9.12
N GLY A 63 -2.24 22.87 -8.80
CA GLY A 63 -3.63 22.39 -8.85
C GLY A 63 -3.83 21.11 -8.03
N SER A 64 -4.49 20.12 -8.62
CA SER A 64 -4.75 18.82 -8.00
C SER A 64 -3.70 17.75 -8.32
N ILE A 65 -2.73 18.05 -9.19
CA ILE A 65 -1.73 17.07 -9.66
C ILE A 65 -0.98 16.41 -8.50
N PRO A 66 -0.47 17.13 -7.49
CA PRO A 66 0.22 16.52 -6.36
C PRO A 66 -0.66 15.53 -5.59
N VAL A 67 -1.94 15.85 -5.40
CA VAL A 67 -2.93 14.98 -4.74
C VAL A 67 -3.15 13.71 -5.56
N ALA A 68 -3.28 13.81 -6.89
CA ALA A 68 -3.37 12.63 -7.76
C ALA A 68 -2.09 11.80 -7.76
N ILE A 69 -0.90 12.43 -7.76
CA ILE A 69 0.37 11.71 -7.68
C ILE A 69 0.38 10.90 -6.39
N ARG A 70 0.08 11.54 -5.24
CA ARG A 70 0.00 10.83 -3.97
C ARG A 70 -1.06 9.74 -3.96
N GLY A 71 -2.19 9.95 -4.64
CA GLY A 71 -3.21 8.94 -4.90
C GLY A 71 -2.68 7.75 -5.73
N SER A 72 -1.91 8.01 -6.78
CA SER A 72 -1.39 6.99 -7.70
C SER A 72 -0.50 5.96 -7.00
N PHE A 73 0.13 6.33 -5.88
CA PHE A 73 0.90 5.40 -5.07
C PHE A 73 0.04 4.30 -4.43
N PHE A 74 -1.24 4.54 -4.15
CA PHE A 74 -2.15 3.45 -3.79
C PHE A 74 -2.30 2.45 -4.95
N GLY A 75 -2.47 2.95 -6.19
CA GLY A 75 -2.47 2.16 -7.42
C GLY A 75 -1.19 1.34 -7.60
N LEU A 76 -0.04 1.98 -7.47
CA LEU A 76 1.27 1.31 -7.52
C LEU A 76 1.38 0.20 -6.45
N GLY A 77 0.90 0.46 -5.22
CA GLY A 77 0.82 -0.52 -4.14
C GLY A 77 0.03 -1.77 -4.51
N TYR A 78 -1.12 -1.60 -5.16
CA TYR A 78 -1.88 -2.73 -5.71
C TYR A 78 -1.10 -3.49 -6.77
N GLY A 79 -0.49 -2.78 -7.73
CA GLY A 79 0.28 -3.39 -8.81
C GLY A 79 1.44 -4.25 -8.28
N ILE A 80 2.23 -3.73 -7.33
CA ILE A 80 3.36 -4.48 -6.77
C ILE A 80 2.90 -5.71 -5.98
N LEU A 81 1.80 -5.62 -5.22
CA LEU A 81 1.25 -6.77 -4.50
C LEU A 81 0.78 -7.87 -5.47
N VAL A 82 0.07 -7.51 -6.54
CA VAL A 82 -0.37 -8.48 -7.56
C VAL A 82 0.83 -9.16 -8.24
N ILE A 83 1.86 -8.40 -8.64
CA ILE A 83 3.10 -8.95 -9.22
C ILE A 83 3.76 -9.93 -8.26
N HIS A 84 3.87 -9.56 -6.98
CA HIS A 84 4.45 -10.41 -5.95
C HIS A 84 3.71 -11.74 -5.81
N PHE A 85 2.39 -11.70 -5.79
CA PHE A 85 1.56 -12.90 -5.68
C PHE A 85 1.63 -13.78 -6.91
N LEU A 86 1.57 -13.17 -8.09
CA LEU A 86 1.66 -13.86 -9.34
C LEU A 86 3.02 -14.57 -9.47
N TYR A 87 4.10 -13.87 -9.14
CA TYR A 87 5.45 -14.44 -9.14
C TYR A 87 5.54 -15.66 -8.22
N ARG A 88 5.07 -15.53 -6.97
CA ARG A 88 5.08 -16.62 -5.97
C ARG A 88 4.28 -17.84 -6.44
N TYR A 89 3.13 -17.59 -7.06
CA TYR A 89 2.30 -18.65 -7.63
C TYR A 89 3.03 -19.34 -8.79
N ILE A 90 3.59 -18.60 -9.74
CA ILE A 90 4.33 -19.18 -10.88
C ILE A 90 5.55 -19.97 -10.39
N ALA A 91 6.30 -19.45 -9.43
CA ALA A 91 7.45 -20.11 -8.80
C ALA A 91 7.08 -21.46 -8.17
N LEU A 92 5.90 -21.57 -7.57
CA LEU A 92 5.46 -22.80 -6.89
C LEU A 92 4.88 -23.85 -7.86
N PHE A 93 4.07 -23.41 -8.82
CA PHE A 93 3.30 -24.34 -9.67
C PHE A 93 3.93 -24.58 -11.04
N ARG A 94 4.74 -23.64 -11.55
CA ARG A 94 5.29 -23.67 -12.91
C ARG A 94 6.75 -23.18 -12.95
N PRO A 95 7.70 -23.96 -12.40
CA PRO A 95 9.12 -23.59 -12.36
C PRO A 95 9.73 -23.31 -13.75
N ARG A 96 9.27 -23.99 -14.81
CA ARG A 96 9.71 -23.72 -16.21
C ARG A 96 9.32 -22.31 -16.71
N ILE A 97 8.18 -21.79 -16.28
CA ILE A 97 7.72 -20.42 -16.63
C ILE A 97 8.41 -19.37 -15.75
N THR A 98 8.79 -19.76 -14.53
CA THR A 98 9.50 -18.89 -13.59
C THR A 98 10.82 -18.38 -14.16
N PHE A 99 11.50 -19.22 -14.97
CA PHE A 99 12.69 -18.80 -15.70
C PHE A 99 12.40 -17.62 -16.63
N HIS A 100 11.35 -17.69 -17.45
CA HIS A 100 10.95 -16.63 -18.37
C HIS A 100 10.49 -15.36 -17.65
N PHE A 101 9.73 -15.49 -16.55
CA PHE A 101 9.35 -14.33 -15.74
C PHE A 101 10.56 -13.63 -15.12
N SER A 102 11.57 -14.41 -14.71
CA SER A 102 12.81 -13.89 -14.11
C SER A 102 13.82 -13.38 -15.15
N GLN A 103 13.54 -13.54 -16.45
CA GLN A 103 14.32 -12.91 -17.52
C GLN A 103 13.98 -11.42 -17.66
N LYS A 104 14.85 -10.68 -18.35
CA LYS A 104 14.71 -9.23 -18.58
C LYS A 104 13.32 -8.85 -19.10
N GLN A 105 12.78 -9.61 -20.06
CA GLN A 105 11.48 -9.35 -20.65
C GLN A 105 10.33 -9.45 -19.64
N GLY A 106 10.32 -10.49 -18.79
CA GLY A 106 9.32 -10.65 -17.73
C GLY A 106 9.37 -9.53 -16.69
N MET A 107 10.58 -9.09 -16.32
CA MET A 107 10.77 -7.96 -15.40
C MET A 107 10.30 -6.64 -16.00
N ILE A 108 10.56 -6.40 -17.29
CA ILE A 108 10.06 -5.21 -18.01
C ILE A 108 8.53 -5.23 -18.05
N LEU A 109 7.93 -6.37 -18.37
CA LEU A 109 6.47 -6.50 -18.40
C LEU A 109 5.85 -6.26 -17.01
N ALA A 110 6.46 -6.79 -15.96
CA ALA A 110 6.03 -6.53 -14.59
C ALA A 110 6.16 -5.05 -14.21
N PHE A 111 7.24 -4.38 -14.62
CA PHE A 111 7.41 -2.95 -14.38
C PHE A 111 6.39 -2.11 -15.14
N ILE A 112 6.09 -2.43 -16.41
CA ILE A 112 5.03 -1.78 -17.17
C ILE A 112 3.68 -1.97 -16.47
N PHE A 113 3.34 -3.21 -16.07
CA PHE A 113 2.12 -3.49 -15.33
C PHE A 113 2.01 -2.68 -14.03
N PHE A 114 3.12 -2.55 -13.29
CA PHE A 114 3.20 -1.73 -12.09
C PHE A 114 2.90 -0.26 -12.39
N ILE A 115 3.57 0.34 -13.38
CA ILE A 115 3.36 1.74 -13.77
C ILE A 115 1.92 1.97 -14.28
N LEU A 116 1.36 1.03 -15.06
CA LEU A 116 -0.01 1.13 -15.56
C LEU A 116 -1.04 1.24 -14.43
N HIS A 117 -0.83 0.57 -13.29
CA HIS A 117 -1.72 0.72 -12.13
C HIS A 117 -1.67 2.14 -11.54
N GLY A 118 -0.47 2.71 -11.44
CA GLY A 118 -0.31 4.10 -11.00
C GLY A 118 -0.95 5.09 -11.96
N VAL A 119 -0.70 4.94 -13.27
CA VAL A 119 -1.29 5.79 -14.31
C VAL A 119 -2.81 5.68 -14.32
N LEU A 120 -3.37 4.46 -14.23
CA LEU A 120 -4.81 4.27 -14.21
C LEU A 120 -5.46 4.98 -13.01
N TRP A 121 -4.86 4.85 -11.83
CA TRP A 121 -5.33 5.55 -10.63
C TRP A 121 -5.24 7.07 -10.78
N PHE A 122 -4.09 7.56 -11.23
CA PHE A 122 -3.86 8.97 -11.48
C PHE A 122 -4.91 9.55 -12.44
N SER A 123 -5.16 8.85 -13.55
CA SER A 123 -6.15 9.24 -14.55
C SER A 123 -7.57 9.28 -13.97
N VAL A 124 -7.98 8.30 -13.16
CA VAL A 124 -9.29 8.34 -12.50
C VAL A 124 -9.40 9.57 -11.58
N CYS A 125 -8.38 9.84 -10.78
CA CYS A 125 -8.35 11.01 -9.92
C CYS A 125 -8.43 12.33 -10.71
N GLN A 126 -7.68 12.45 -11.81
CA GLN A 126 -7.64 13.67 -12.62
C GLN A 126 -8.88 13.86 -13.50
N LEU A 127 -9.50 12.79 -13.98
CA LEU A 127 -10.64 12.88 -14.90
C LEU A 127 -11.98 12.97 -14.16
N LEU A 128 -12.09 12.34 -12.98
CA LEU A 128 -13.37 12.17 -12.28
C LEU A 128 -13.42 12.86 -10.89
N MET A 129 -12.27 13.21 -10.30
CA MET A 129 -12.22 13.78 -8.94
C MET A 129 -11.51 15.14 -8.90
N TYR A 130 -11.39 15.80 -10.05
CA TYR A 130 -10.74 17.11 -10.13
C TYR A 130 -11.51 18.19 -9.36
N PRO A 131 -10.81 19.24 -8.88
CA PRO A 131 -11.40 20.39 -8.21
C PRO A 131 -12.49 21.06 -9.03
N ASP A 132 -13.58 21.41 -8.37
CA ASP A 132 -14.70 22.11 -8.98
C ASP A 132 -15.13 23.25 -8.06
N GLU A 133 -15.49 24.40 -8.64
CA GLU A 133 -15.90 25.58 -7.87
C GLU A 133 -17.17 25.32 -7.04
N GLU A 134 -18.06 24.46 -7.51
CA GLU A 134 -19.26 24.10 -6.76
C GLU A 134 -18.92 23.21 -5.56
N ILE A 135 -18.03 22.23 -5.75
CA ILE A 135 -17.49 21.39 -4.66
C ILE A 135 -16.75 22.26 -3.64
N LEU A 136 -15.99 23.24 -4.11
CA LEU A 136 -15.26 24.15 -3.24
C LEU A 136 -16.23 24.96 -2.37
N LYS A 137 -17.18 25.67 -2.99
CA LYS A 137 -18.17 26.48 -2.27
C LYS A 137 -18.98 25.66 -1.25
N TYR A 138 -19.34 24.42 -1.61
CA TYR A 138 -20.06 23.51 -0.72
C TYR A 138 -19.28 23.15 0.55
N ASN A 139 -17.95 23.06 0.45
CA ASN A 139 -17.09 22.62 1.55
C ASN A 139 -16.40 23.76 2.29
N GLU A 140 -16.41 24.98 1.74
CA GLU A 140 -15.62 26.11 2.25
C GLU A 140 -15.94 26.47 3.70
N GLU A 141 -17.22 26.62 4.05
CA GLU A 141 -17.63 26.99 5.41
C GLU A 141 -17.22 25.93 6.44
N ALA A 142 -17.53 24.65 6.16
CA ALA A 142 -17.20 23.55 7.05
C ALA A 142 -15.68 23.35 7.19
N PHE A 143 -14.94 23.54 6.10
CA PHE A 143 -13.49 23.47 6.11
C PHE A 143 -12.88 24.62 6.90
N PHE A 144 -13.37 25.86 6.70
CA PHE A 144 -12.91 27.04 7.42
C PHE A 144 -13.19 26.91 8.93
N ASN A 145 -14.38 26.42 9.32
CA ASN A 145 -14.71 26.19 10.72
C ASN A 145 -13.79 25.16 11.40
N LYS A 146 -13.29 24.17 10.64
CA LYS A 146 -12.40 23.11 11.16
C LYS A 146 -10.94 23.52 11.20
N PHE A 147 -10.45 24.20 10.16
CA PHE A 147 -9.02 24.48 9.98
C PHE A 147 -8.64 25.96 10.10
N ASN A 148 -9.62 26.86 10.25
CA ASN A 148 -9.45 28.32 10.30
C ASN A 148 -8.69 28.89 9.08
N THR A 149 -8.91 28.29 7.91
CA THR A 149 -8.31 28.68 6.63
C THR A 149 -9.21 28.24 5.47
N SER A 150 -9.09 28.92 4.33
CA SER A 150 -9.84 28.60 3.10
C SER A 150 -9.34 27.32 2.44
N LEU A 151 -10.25 26.51 1.88
CA LEU A 151 -9.90 25.33 1.08
C LEU A 151 -9.19 25.75 -0.23
N ARG A 152 -9.42 26.99 -0.70
CA ARG A 152 -8.75 27.56 -1.89
C ARG A 152 -7.23 27.64 -1.77
N ASN A 153 -6.70 27.56 -0.55
CA ASN A 153 -5.27 27.62 -0.29
C ASN A 153 -4.58 26.25 -0.40
N PHE A 154 -5.31 25.16 -0.63
CA PHE A 154 -4.78 23.80 -0.56
C PHE A 154 -4.99 23.01 -1.83
N SER A 155 -3.94 22.36 -2.33
CA SER A 155 -4.08 21.41 -3.44
C SER A 155 -5.04 20.30 -3.01
N PHE A 156 -6.18 20.20 -3.67
CA PHE A 156 -7.22 19.25 -3.30
C PHE A 156 -7.79 18.49 -4.50
N MET A 157 -8.53 17.45 -4.17
CA MET A 157 -9.45 16.71 -5.02
C MET A 157 -10.74 16.55 -4.26
N GLY A 158 -11.84 16.33 -4.96
CA GLY A 158 -13.11 16.27 -4.26
C GLY A 158 -14.21 15.58 -5.03
N THR A 159 -15.06 14.92 -4.28
CA THR A 159 -16.34 14.42 -4.75
C THR A 159 -17.40 14.77 -3.72
N VAL A 160 -18.62 14.99 -4.21
CA VAL A 160 -19.84 15.03 -3.41
C VAL A 160 -20.73 13.93 -3.95
N PHE A 161 -21.33 13.13 -3.06
CA PHE A 161 -22.13 11.97 -3.48
C PHE A 161 -23.63 12.28 -3.56
N TYR A 162 -24.13 13.21 -2.74
CA TYR A 162 -25.54 13.66 -2.80
C TYR A 162 -25.73 14.92 -1.96
N ASP A 163 -26.42 15.92 -2.50
CA ASP A 163 -26.97 17.06 -1.77
C ASP A 163 -28.17 17.61 -2.55
N LYS A 164 -28.85 18.65 -2.05
CA LYS A 164 -29.86 19.37 -2.86
C LYS A 164 -29.25 20.57 -3.59
N ASN A 165 -28.13 21.08 -3.07
CA ASN A 165 -27.48 22.30 -3.53
C ASN A 165 -26.28 22.03 -4.45
N ILE A 166 -26.12 20.80 -4.95
CA ILE A 166 -25.03 20.41 -5.84
C ILE A 166 -25.61 19.86 -7.15
N SER A 167 -24.96 20.19 -8.28
CA SER A 167 -25.32 19.71 -9.62
C SER A 167 -25.30 18.19 -9.74
N GLU A 168 -26.29 17.62 -10.43
CA GLU A 168 -26.38 16.17 -10.64
C GLU A 168 -25.17 15.59 -11.38
N SER A 169 -24.61 16.34 -12.34
CA SER A 169 -23.40 15.98 -13.06
C SER A 169 -22.21 15.70 -12.14
N LEU A 170 -22.12 16.40 -11.00
CA LEU A 170 -21.06 16.20 -10.01
C LEU A 170 -21.25 14.91 -9.21
N TYR A 171 -22.49 14.49 -8.94
CA TYR A 171 -22.74 13.20 -8.32
C TYR A 171 -22.37 12.06 -9.24
N ILE A 172 -22.80 12.15 -10.51
CA ILE A 172 -22.47 11.14 -11.53
C ILE A 172 -20.94 11.03 -11.62
N ARG A 173 -20.24 12.17 -11.74
CA ARG A 173 -18.77 12.21 -11.78
C ARG A 173 -18.13 11.60 -10.54
N GLY A 174 -18.61 11.97 -9.34
CA GLY A 174 -18.10 11.47 -8.07
C GLY A 174 -18.32 9.97 -7.85
N TYR A 175 -19.52 9.46 -8.14
CA TYR A 175 -19.81 8.03 -8.11
C TYR A 175 -19.03 7.26 -9.16
N SER A 176 -18.90 7.77 -10.39
CA SER A 176 -18.06 7.14 -11.41
C SER A 176 -16.61 7.02 -10.94
N GLY A 177 -16.03 8.08 -10.38
CA GLY A 177 -14.69 8.06 -9.82
C GLY A 177 -14.53 7.02 -8.72
N MET A 178 -15.46 7.02 -7.75
CA MET A 178 -15.45 6.05 -6.65
C MET A 178 -15.60 4.61 -7.13
N ILE A 179 -16.52 4.34 -8.06
CA ILE A 179 -16.72 3.01 -8.64
C ILE A 179 -15.45 2.55 -9.37
N CYS A 180 -14.82 3.41 -10.17
CA CYS A 180 -13.56 3.08 -10.84
C CYS A 180 -12.46 2.72 -9.85
N LEU A 181 -12.21 3.55 -8.82
CA LEU A 181 -11.20 3.26 -7.79
C LEU A 181 -11.53 1.97 -7.01
N THR A 182 -12.81 1.73 -6.73
CA THR A 182 -13.30 0.52 -6.06
C THR A 182 -13.05 -0.71 -6.91
N LEU A 183 -13.33 -0.67 -8.21
CA LEU A 183 -13.11 -1.79 -9.13
C LEU A 183 -11.63 -2.12 -9.26
N ILE A 184 -10.77 -1.11 -9.39
CA ILE A 184 -9.30 -1.28 -9.42
C ILE A 184 -8.83 -1.97 -8.13
N SER A 185 -9.28 -1.46 -6.98
CA SER A 185 -8.92 -1.99 -5.66
C SER A 185 -9.43 -3.42 -5.48
N THR A 186 -10.70 -3.68 -5.82
CA THR A 186 -11.35 -4.98 -5.66
C THR A 186 -10.72 -6.04 -6.56
N TYR A 187 -10.40 -5.69 -7.81
CA TYR A 187 -9.66 -6.55 -8.72
C TYR A 187 -8.31 -6.97 -8.12
N ALA A 188 -7.52 -5.99 -7.66
CA ALA A 188 -6.20 -6.27 -7.12
C ALA A 188 -6.28 -7.14 -5.87
N VAL A 189 -7.15 -6.76 -4.92
CA VAL A 189 -7.39 -7.48 -3.66
C VAL A 189 -7.80 -8.92 -3.93
N SER A 190 -8.82 -9.10 -4.76
CA SER A 190 -9.34 -10.44 -5.11
C SER A 190 -8.26 -11.28 -5.79
N SER A 191 -7.45 -10.68 -6.66
CA SER A 191 -6.37 -11.38 -7.37
C SER A 191 -5.32 -11.94 -6.42
N TYR A 192 -4.74 -11.12 -5.53
CA TYR A 192 -3.71 -11.63 -4.63
C TYR A 192 -4.28 -12.50 -3.49
N VAL A 193 -5.52 -12.29 -3.05
CA VAL A 193 -6.21 -13.19 -2.10
C VAL A 193 -6.42 -14.57 -2.74
N PHE A 194 -6.94 -14.62 -3.97
CA PHE A 194 -7.14 -15.86 -4.71
C PHE A 194 -5.82 -16.60 -4.97
N LEU A 195 -4.78 -15.89 -5.40
CA LEU A 195 -3.44 -16.46 -5.60
C LEU A 195 -2.89 -17.00 -4.28
N GLY A 196 -3.04 -16.25 -3.18
CA GLY A 196 -2.68 -16.67 -1.83
C GLY A 196 -3.42 -17.92 -1.36
N TYR A 197 -4.72 -18.03 -1.64
CA TYR A 197 -5.51 -19.23 -1.34
C TYR A 197 -4.99 -20.45 -2.11
N LYS A 198 -4.77 -20.34 -3.43
CA LYS A 198 -4.27 -21.46 -4.25
C LYS A 198 -2.90 -21.94 -3.77
N ILE A 199 -2.03 -21.00 -3.47
CA ILE A 199 -0.74 -21.25 -2.82
C ILE A 199 -0.92 -22.12 -1.56
N MET A 200 -1.84 -21.73 -0.66
CA MET A 200 -2.05 -22.41 0.61
C MET A 200 -2.63 -23.80 0.43
N ALA A 201 -3.56 -23.97 -0.52
CA ALA A 201 -4.10 -25.27 -0.88
C ALA A 201 -3.00 -26.22 -1.35
N LYS A 202 -2.13 -25.77 -2.27
CA LYS A 202 -1.06 -26.62 -2.82
C LYS A 202 -0.01 -27.03 -1.79
N LEU A 203 0.29 -26.14 -0.86
CA LEU A 203 1.21 -26.44 0.24
C LEU A 203 0.66 -27.52 1.18
N ARG A 204 -0.67 -27.64 1.30
CA ARG A 204 -1.32 -28.65 2.12
C ARG A 204 -1.28 -30.03 1.46
N GLU A 205 -1.34 -30.08 0.12
CA GLU A 205 -1.37 -31.34 -0.65
C GLU A 205 0.00 -32.03 -0.78
N HIS A 206 1.10 -31.27 -0.90
CA HIS A 206 2.40 -31.87 -1.24
C HIS A 206 3.16 -32.40 -0.01
N ASN A 207 3.09 -33.72 0.21
CA ASN A 207 3.91 -34.50 1.16
C ASN A 207 5.25 -35.02 0.59
N ILE A 208 5.65 -34.61 -0.64
CA ILE A 208 6.61 -35.35 -1.47
C ILE A 208 8.06 -34.79 -1.40
N ILE A 209 8.29 -33.70 -0.67
CA ILE A 209 9.63 -33.08 -0.52
C ILE A 209 10.25 -33.55 0.80
N SER A 210 11.57 -33.77 0.84
CA SER A 210 12.30 -34.14 2.07
C SER A 210 11.90 -33.22 3.23
N ALA A 211 11.75 -33.78 4.43
CA ALA A 211 11.17 -33.08 5.57
C ALA A 211 11.85 -31.72 5.85
N THR A 212 13.16 -31.62 5.61
CA THR A 212 13.98 -30.43 5.84
C THR A 212 13.76 -29.34 4.78
N THR A 213 13.79 -29.70 3.49
CA THR A 213 13.57 -28.77 2.37
C THR A 213 12.10 -28.32 2.32
N LYS A 214 11.16 -29.24 2.59
CA LYS A 214 9.74 -28.93 2.75
C LYS A 214 9.52 -27.92 3.87
N LYS A 215 10.18 -28.10 5.02
CA LYS A 215 10.03 -27.22 6.18
C LYS A 215 10.58 -25.81 5.91
N GLN A 216 11.72 -25.69 5.24
CA GLN A 216 12.29 -24.38 4.90
C GLN A 216 11.45 -23.64 3.86
N HIS A 217 11.06 -24.30 2.75
CA HIS A 217 10.21 -23.69 1.74
C HIS A 217 8.80 -23.38 2.28
N SER A 218 8.20 -24.25 3.10
CA SER A 218 6.89 -24.03 3.71
C SER A 218 6.90 -22.88 4.72
N GLN A 219 7.98 -22.71 5.50
CA GLN A 219 8.10 -21.57 6.41
C GLN A 219 8.29 -20.25 5.67
N LEU A 220 9.14 -20.24 4.63
CA LEU A 220 9.25 -19.09 3.73
C LEU A 220 7.88 -18.77 3.13
N PHE A 221 7.16 -19.77 2.62
CA PHE A 221 5.86 -19.57 2.00
C PHE A 221 4.76 -19.12 2.98
N ARG A 222 4.72 -19.68 4.18
CA ARG A 222 3.77 -19.29 5.23
C ARG A 222 4.01 -17.86 5.69
N ALA A 223 5.27 -17.47 5.84
CA ALA A 223 5.64 -16.08 6.11
C ALA A 223 5.14 -15.14 5.01
N LEU A 224 5.27 -15.54 3.74
CA LEU A 224 4.78 -14.79 2.57
C LEU A 224 3.27 -14.58 2.59
N VAL A 225 2.52 -15.60 2.97
CA VAL A 225 1.06 -15.54 3.05
C VAL A 225 0.61 -14.67 4.22
N ILE A 226 1.26 -14.80 5.39
CA ILE A 226 0.96 -13.95 6.54
C ILE A 226 1.28 -12.47 6.23
N GLN A 227 2.40 -12.21 5.55
CA GLN A 227 2.77 -10.87 5.05
C GLN A 227 1.69 -10.26 4.14
N THR A 228 0.75 -11.07 3.64
CA THR A 228 -0.26 -10.63 2.67
C THR A 228 -1.61 -10.39 3.31
N ILE A 229 -1.91 -11.17 4.34
CA ILE A 229 -3.09 -10.94 5.16
C ILE A 229 -2.91 -9.65 5.97
N ILE A 230 -1.69 -9.31 6.36
CA ILE A 230 -1.42 -8.10 7.15
C ILE A 230 -1.91 -6.82 6.44
N PRO A 231 -1.49 -6.49 5.19
CA PRO A 231 -2.02 -5.35 4.45
C PRO A 231 -3.55 -5.32 4.29
N CYS A 232 -4.21 -6.48 4.18
CA CYS A 232 -5.70 -6.58 4.18
C CYS A 232 -6.33 -5.90 5.38
N PHE A 233 -5.76 -6.12 6.57
CA PHE A 233 -6.29 -5.55 7.80
C PHE A 233 -5.68 -4.19 8.13
N THR A 234 -4.41 -3.95 7.80
CA THR A 234 -3.71 -2.71 8.19
C THR A 234 -3.95 -1.55 7.24
N SER A 235 -4.26 -1.82 5.96
CA SER A 235 -4.40 -0.77 4.95
C SER A 235 -5.75 -0.81 4.25
N PHE A 236 -6.21 -1.98 3.81
CA PHE A 236 -7.42 -2.06 2.99
C PHE A 236 -8.71 -1.83 3.77
N PHE A 237 -8.89 -2.51 4.90
CA PHE A 237 -10.08 -2.31 5.74
C PHE A 237 -10.23 -0.85 6.22
N PRO A 238 -9.19 -0.18 6.76
CA PRO A 238 -9.28 1.23 7.12
C PRO A 238 -9.59 2.13 5.91
N THR A 239 -9.05 1.83 4.74
CA THR A 239 -9.28 2.62 3.50
C THR A 239 -10.71 2.53 3.02
N ILE A 240 -11.29 1.32 2.96
CA ILE A 240 -12.71 1.13 2.61
C ILE A 240 -13.59 1.89 3.61
N PHE A 241 -13.30 1.75 4.90
CA PHE A 241 -14.07 2.45 5.92
C PHE A 241 -14.00 3.98 5.76
N GLY A 242 -12.81 4.54 5.52
CA GLY A 242 -12.63 5.98 5.33
C GLY A 242 -13.34 6.52 4.09
N TRP A 243 -13.27 5.81 2.96
CA TRP A 243 -13.84 6.26 1.67
C TRP A 243 -15.36 6.16 1.61
N TYR A 244 -15.93 5.10 2.18
CA TYR A 244 -17.38 4.88 2.15
C TYR A 244 -18.13 5.57 3.29
N SER A 245 -17.44 6.05 4.33
CA SER A 245 -18.04 6.82 5.41
C SER A 245 -18.99 7.95 4.94
N PRO A 246 -18.59 8.87 4.03
CA PRO A 246 -19.49 9.93 3.55
C PRO A 246 -20.66 9.42 2.70
N ILE A 247 -20.48 8.30 1.97
CA ILE A 247 -21.54 7.66 1.17
C ILE A 247 -22.61 7.07 2.11
N LEU A 248 -22.18 6.41 3.18
CA LEU A 248 -23.03 5.70 4.13
C LEU A 248 -23.64 6.59 5.23
N LYS A 249 -23.44 7.92 5.18
CA LYS A 249 -23.87 8.87 6.23
C LYS A 249 -23.28 8.54 7.61
N LEU A 250 -22.13 7.88 7.64
CA LEU A 250 -21.43 7.62 8.89
C LEU A 250 -20.73 8.92 9.29
N ASN A 251 -21.27 9.61 10.30
CA ASN A 251 -20.66 10.80 10.92
C ASN A 251 -19.48 10.42 11.81
N VAL A 252 -18.56 9.60 11.28
CA VAL A 252 -17.34 9.22 11.97
C VAL A 252 -16.28 10.20 11.51
N GLU A 253 -16.22 11.36 12.17
CA GLU A 253 -15.27 12.44 11.87
C GLU A 253 -13.82 11.95 11.80
N LYS A 254 -13.51 10.87 12.53
CA LYS A 254 -12.18 10.25 12.61
C LYS A 254 -11.95 9.07 11.67
N ALA A 255 -12.93 8.68 10.84
CA ALA A 255 -12.77 7.54 9.92
C ALA A 255 -11.70 7.81 8.86
N ALA A 256 -11.74 9.02 8.30
CA ALA A 256 -10.74 9.53 7.37
C ALA A 256 -9.33 9.55 8.00
N ASP A 257 -9.20 10.10 9.20
CA ASP A 257 -7.94 10.16 9.93
C ASP A 257 -7.40 8.75 10.23
N PHE A 258 -8.27 7.86 10.71
CA PHE A 258 -7.92 6.47 10.99
C PHE A 258 -7.42 5.74 9.72
N SER A 259 -8.07 5.95 8.58
CA SER A 259 -7.64 5.42 7.29
C SER A 259 -6.23 5.89 6.91
N MET A 260 -5.98 7.20 7.01
CA MET A 260 -4.69 7.79 6.65
C MET A 260 -3.55 7.33 7.58
N ILE A 261 -3.78 7.33 8.89
CA ILE A 261 -2.79 6.87 9.89
C ILE A 261 -2.48 5.39 9.68
N SER A 262 -3.51 4.57 9.45
CA SER A 262 -3.36 3.14 9.22
C SER A 262 -2.54 2.85 7.96
N ASN A 263 -2.82 3.60 6.87
CA ASN A 263 -2.06 3.48 5.64
C ASN A 263 -0.59 3.93 5.80
N ALA A 264 -0.33 5.05 6.49
CA ALA A 264 1.04 5.49 6.78
C ALA A 264 1.81 4.44 7.62
N SER A 265 1.11 3.79 8.55
CA SER A 265 1.68 2.76 9.43
C SER A 265 2.06 1.48 8.67
N CYS A 266 1.44 1.19 7.51
CA CYS A 266 1.72 -0.04 6.77
C CYS A 266 3.17 -0.14 6.29
N SER A 267 3.76 0.99 5.89
CA SER A 267 5.17 1.11 5.48
C SER A 267 6.15 0.67 6.58
N ILE A 268 5.73 0.75 7.85
CA ILE A 268 6.50 0.31 9.02
C ILE A 268 6.17 -1.15 9.38
N ILE A 269 4.89 -1.52 9.37
CA ILE A 269 4.42 -2.85 9.74
C ILE A 269 4.97 -3.91 8.78
N ASP A 270 4.97 -3.61 7.48
CA ASP A 270 5.43 -4.50 6.42
C ASP A 270 6.86 -5.03 6.61
N PRO A 271 7.90 -4.19 6.74
CA PRO A 271 9.27 -4.67 6.97
C PRO A 271 9.42 -5.40 8.31
N ILE A 272 8.73 -4.97 9.37
CA ILE A 272 8.75 -5.66 10.67
C ILE A 272 8.17 -7.07 10.54
N ALA A 273 7.02 -7.19 9.87
CA ALA A 273 6.37 -8.48 9.61
C ALA A 273 7.30 -9.41 8.82
N ILE A 274 7.94 -8.92 7.75
CA ILE A 274 8.92 -9.68 6.97
C ILE A 274 10.05 -10.21 7.87
N ILE A 275 10.61 -9.36 8.73
CA ILE A 275 11.74 -9.71 9.61
C ILE A 275 11.35 -10.77 10.65
N ILE A 276 10.18 -10.63 11.27
CA ILE A 276 9.71 -11.55 12.32
C ILE A 276 9.28 -12.89 11.73
N LEU A 277 8.61 -12.88 10.58
CA LEU A 277 8.00 -14.07 9.99
C LEU A 277 9.00 -14.93 9.21
N LEU A 278 10.03 -14.34 8.60
CA LEU A 278 11.04 -15.10 7.86
C LEU A 278 12.12 -15.65 8.81
N PRO A 279 12.24 -17.00 8.96
CA PRO A 279 13.12 -17.61 9.94
C PRO A 279 14.60 -17.21 9.79
N ASN A 280 15.05 -17.00 8.55
CA ASN A 280 16.43 -16.60 8.25
C ASN A 280 16.76 -15.21 8.82
N TYR A 281 15.85 -14.25 8.68
CA TYR A 281 16.03 -12.90 9.24
C TYR A 281 15.85 -12.90 10.76
N ARG A 282 14.82 -13.58 11.27
CA ARG A 282 14.56 -13.70 12.71
C ARG A 282 15.76 -14.29 13.45
N SER A 283 16.28 -15.42 12.97
CA SER A 283 17.42 -16.10 13.61
C SER A 283 18.70 -15.26 13.59
N ARG A 284 18.93 -14.45 12.55
CA ARG A 284 20.05 -13.50 12.49
C ARG A 284 19.96 -12.39 13.53
N ILE A 285 18.77 -11.83 13.75
CA ILE A 285 18.57 -10.82 14.81
C ILE A 285 18.83 -11.44 16.17
N TYR A 286 18.31 -12.63 16.44
CA TYR A 286 18.58 -13.33 17.70
C TYR A 286 20.06 -13.67 17.89
N LYS A 287 20.76 -14.12 16.84
CA LYS A 287 22.22 -14.36 16.90
C LYS A 287 23.00 -13.07 17.18
N ARG A 288 22.67 -11.96 16.51
CA ARG A 288 23.29 -10.64 16.78
C ARG A 288 23.02 -10.15 18.19
N LYS A 289 21.78 -10.26 18.69
CA LYS A 289 21.44 -9.91 20.08
C LYS A 289 22.22 -10.76 21.09
N LYS A 290 22.40 -12.05 20.82
CA LYS A 290 23.22 -12.94 21.66
C LYS A 290 24.70 -12.53 21.65
N ILE A 291 25.28 -12.23 20.49
CA ILE A 291 26.67 -11.78 20.37
C ILE A 291 26.86 -10.41 21.04
N ALA A 292 25.95 -9.46 20.84
CA ALA A 292 26.00 -8.14 21.48
C ALA A 292 25.89 -8.25 23.01
N LYS A 293 25.03 -9.14 23.52
CA LYS A 293 24.93 -9.43 24.96
C LYS A 293 26.22 -10.04 25.51
N ILE A 294 26.89 -10.91 24.76
CA ILE A 294 28.18 -11.50 25.17
C ILE A 294 29.28 -10.41 25.16
N ALA A 295 29.32 -9.56 24.14
CA ALA A 295 30.28 -8.45 24.04
C ALA A 295 30.11 -7.42 25.17
N SER A 296 28.86 -7.08 25.53
CA SER A 296 28.59 -6.18 26.65
C SER A 296 28.96 -6.78 28.01
N ILE A 297 28.91 -8.11 28.16
CA ILE A 297 29.35 -8.80 29.38
C ILE A 297 30.88 -8.84 29.43
N SER A 298 31.58 -8.97 28.30
CA SER A 298 33.05 -8.91 28.25
C SER A 298 33.62 -7.51 28.46
N GLU A 299 32.88 -6.46 28.11
CA GLU A 299 33.30 -5.06 28.29
C GLU A 299 33.00 -4.50 29.69
N ASN A 300 32.11 -5.13 30.48
CA ASN A 300 31.80 -4.75 31.86
C ASN A 300 31.75 -5.99 32.78
N PRO A 301 32.90 -6.46 33.30
CA PRO A 301 32.98 -7.70 34.10
C PRO A 301 32.28 -7.65 35.47
N THR A 302 31.85 -6.48 35.93
CA THR A 302 31.36 -6.24 37.30
C THR A 302 29.83 -6.38 37.49
N LEU A 303 29.11 -6.99 36.54
CA LEU A 303 27.66 -7.21 36.60
C LEU A 303 27.27 -8.70 36.77
N VAL A 304 28.12 -9.50 37.41
CA VAL A 304 27.79 -10.87 37.84
C VAL A 304 27.49 -10.89 39.33
#